data_AF-A0A4Q6C2Y5-F1
#
_entry.id   AF-A0A4Q6C2Y5-F1
#
_cell.length_a   1.000
_cell.length_b   1.000
_cell.length_c   1.000
_cell.angle_alpha   90.00
_cell.angle_beta   90.00
_cell.angle_gamma   90.00
#
_symmetry.space_group_name_H-M   'P 1'
#
loop_
_entity.id
_entity.type
_entity.pdbx_description
1 polymer ?
#
loop_
_entity_poly.entity_id
_entity_poly.type
_entity_poly.pdbx_seq_one_letter_code
_entity_poly.pdbx_strand_id
1 'polypeptide(L)'
;MAKLNYVTLMSLDGFIGDGHYDWSLPAKGSTEFITDVMRPIGTYLYGRKNFETMAYWETKDAASVEADHQDFVRVWQAAEKIVYTKTLKTTTARKTRLEPDFDPA
;
A
#
# COMPACT_ATOMS: atom_id res chain seq x y z
N MET A 1 -15.95 -9.92 -13.92
CA MET A 1 -15.08 -10.04 -12.74
C MET A 1 -13.87 -9.14 -12.91
N ALA A 2 -13.48 -8.40 -11.88
CA ALA A 2 -12.23 -7.64 -11.90
C ALA A 2 -11.03 -8.58 -11.74
N LYS A 3 -9.85 -8.15 -12.20
CA LYS A 3 -8.60 -8.90 -12.02
C LYS A 3 -8.03 -8.63 -10.62
N LEU A 4 -7.78 -9.68 -9.84
CA LEU A 4 -7.03 -9.58 -8.59
C LEU A 4 -5.53 -9.65 -8.87
N ASN A 5 -4.79 -8.59 -8.50
CA ASN A 5 -3.33 -8.54 -8.63
C ASN A 5 -2.72 -8.63 -7.23
N TYR A 6 -1.86 -9.63 -7.01
CA TYR A 6 -1.06 -9.72 -5.79
C TYR A 6 0.31 -9.09 -6.06
N VAL A 7 0.61 -7.99 -5.40
CA VAL A 7 1.85 -7.22 -5.57
C VAL A 7 2.49 -7.04 -4.20
N THR A 8 3.72 -7.52 -4.05
CA THR A 8 4.51 -7.33 -2.82
C THR A 8 5.98 -7.16 -3.19
N LEU A 9 6.68 -6.30 -2.46
CA LEU A 9 8.13 -6.29 -2.46
C LEU A 9 8.62 -7.45 -1.59
N MET A 10 9.71 -8.10 -2.03
CA MET A 10 10.31 -9.19 -1.29
C MET A 10 11.82 -9.21 -1.51
N SER A 11 12.56 -9.67 -0.50
CA SER A 11 13.96 -10.03 -0.64
C SER A 11 14.13 -11.29 -1.50
N LEU A 12 15.37 -11.54 -1.93
CA LEU A 12 15.72 -12.69 -2.76
C LEU A 12 15.42 -14.05 -2.07
N ASP A 13 15.55 -14.09 -0.74
CA ASP A 13 15.25 -15.24 0.11
C ASP A 13 13.78 -15.30 0.57
N GLY A 14 12.91 -14.42 0.05
CA GLY A 14 11.46 -14.53 0.14
C GLY A 14 10.82 -13.83 1.34
N PHE A 15 11.50 -12.89 1.99
CA PHE A 15 10.97 -12.14 3.12
C PHE A 15 10.41 -10.77 2.67
N ILE A 16 9.29 -10.35 3.26
CA ILE A 16 8.63 -9.06 2.97
C ILE A 16 8.84 -8.02 4.07
N GLY A 17 9.34 -8.44 5.23
CA GLY A 17 9.54 -7.62 6.42
C GLY A 17 9.63 -8.50 7.67
N ASP A 18 10.18 -7.93 8.74
CA ASP A 18 10.31 -8.57 10.06
C ASP A 18 9.59 -7.79 11.18
N GLY A 19 8.80 -6.78 10.80
CA GLY A 19 8.20 -5.80 11.71
C GLY A 19 8.89 -4.44 11.64
N HIS A 20 10.13 -4.41 11.14
CA HIS A 20 10.80 -3.21 10.65
C HIS A 20 10.80 -3.24 9.11
N TYR A 21 10.70 -2.07 8.50
CA TYR A 21 10.62 -1.94 7.04
C TYR A 21 11.83 -1.23 6.43
N ASP A 22 12.82 -0.87 7.25
CA ASP A 22 13.97 -0.07 6.83
C ASP A 22 14.81 -0.78 5.76
N TRP A 23 14.89 -2.11 5.83
CA TRP A 23 15.59 -2.95 4.85
C TRP A 23 14.71 -3.39 3.67
N SER A 24 13.39 -3.37 3.82
CA SER A 24 12.43 -3.82 2.80
C SER A 24 11.91 -2.68 1.92
N LEU A 25 12.49 -1.48 2.06
CA LEU A 25 12.25 -0.37 1.16
C LEU A 25 12.64 -0.73 -0.28
N PRO A 26 11.94 -0.18 -1.29
CA PRO A 26 12.36 -0.31 -2.68
C PRO A 26 13.83 0.06 -2.87
N ALA A 27 14.55 -0.72 -3.68
CA ALA A 27 15.88 -0.31 -4.10
C ALA A 27 15.79 1.04 -4.84
N LYS A 28 16.79 1.90 -4.66
CA LYS A 28 16.83 3.23 -5.28
C LYS A 28 16.52 3.15 -6.78
N GLY A 29 15.57 3.95 -7.26
CA GLY A 29 15.13 3.96 -8.65
C GLY A 29 14.10 2.89 -9.03
N SER A 30 13.68 2.02 -8.11
CA SER A 30 12.65 1.00 -8.39
C SER A 30 11.23 1.48 -8.15
N THR A 31 11.05 2.64 -7.50
CA THR A 31 9.73 3.18 -7.15
C THR A 31 8.89 3.52 -8.38
N GLU A 32 9.50 3.95 -9.47
CA GLU A 32 8.80 4.23 -10.74
C GLU A 32 8.14 2.97 -11.30
N PHE A 33 8.90 1.87 -11.40
CA PHE A 33 8.36 0.57 -11.83
C PHE A 33 7.21 0.09 -10.94
N ILE A 34 7.38 0.19 -9.61
CA ILE A 34 6.33 -0.18 -8.66
C ILE A 34 5.09 0.68 -8.88
N THR A 35 5.28 1.98 -9.09
CA THR A 35 4.18 2.91 -9.32
C THR A 35 3.42 2.55 -10.59
N ASP A 36 4.10 2.19 -11.68
CA ASP A 36 3.45 1.79 -12.92
C ASP A 36 2.66 0.48 -12.78
N VAL A 37 3.14 -0.47 -12.00
CA VAL A 37 2.40 -1.70 -11.65
C VAL A 37 1.13 -1.36 -10.85
N MET A 38 1.22 -0.40 -9.94
CA MET A 38 0.13 -0.03 -9.03
C MET A 38 -0.89 0.93 -9.66
N ARG A 39 -0.47 1.77 -10.61
CA ARG A 39 -1.27 2.81 -11.27
C ARG A 39 -2.63 2.34 -11.83
N PRO A 40 -2.78 1.17 -12.48
CA PRO A 40 -4.08 0.73 -12.98
C PRO A 40 -4.99 0.13 -11.89
N ILE A 41 -4.51 -0.05 -10.66
CA ILE A 41 -5.25 -0.71 -9.59
C ILE A 41 -6.04 0.34 -8.78
N GLY A 42 -7.35 0.36 -8.95
CA GLY A 42 -8.23 1.34 -8.29
C GLY A 42 -8.55 1.05 -6.82
N THR A 43 -8.39 -0.21 -6.37
CA THR A 43 -8.75 -0.66 -5.02
C THR A 43 -7.65 -1.54 -4.43
N TYR A 44 -7.17 -1.18 -3.24
CA TYR A 44 -6.19 -1.95 -2.49
C TYR A 44 -6.86 -2.72 -1.37
N LEU A 45 -6.52 -4.00 -1.28
CA LEU A 45 -6.95 -4.89 -0.21
C LEU A 45 -5.79 -5.06 0.76
N TYR A 46 -6.01 -4.71 2.03
CA TYR A 46 -4.98 -4.78 3.06
C TYR A 46 -5.44 -5.57 4.27
N GLY A 47 -4.49 -6.20 4.96
CA GLY A 47 -4.61 -6.50 6.38
C GLY A 47 -4.14 -5.31 7.23
N ARG A 48 -4.57 -5.25 8.50
CA ARG A 48 -4.27 -4.13 9.42
C ARG A 48 -2.81 -3.67 9.41
N LYS A 49 -1.85 -4.58 9.66
CA LYS A 49 -0.42 -4.20 9.83
C LYS A 49 0.16 -3.54 8.57
N ASN A 50 -0.14 -4.10 7.40
CA ASN A 50 0.35 -3.56 6.13
C ASN A 50 -0.31 -2.19 5.85
N PHE A 51 -1.61 -2.07 6.11
CA PHE A 51 -2.29 -0.78 5.99
C PHE A 51 -1.69 0.29 6.90
N GLU A 52 -1.41 -0.01 8.17
CA GLU A 52 -0.79 0.93 9.11
C GLU A 52 0.59 1.40 8.63
N THR A 53 1.40 0.50 8.06
CA THR A 53 2.68 0.85 7.42
C THR A 53 2.47 1.78 6.22
N MET A 54 1.55 1.41 5.32
CA MET A 54 1.29 2.18 4.10
C MET A 54 0.57 3.52 4.36
N ALA A 55 -0.12 3.66 5.49
CA ALA A 55 -0.76 4.90 5.90
C ALA A 55 0.24 6.06 6.09
N TYR A 56 1.55 5.77 6.13
CA TYR A 56 2.61 6.76 5.98
C TYR A 56 2.37 7.73 4.81
N TRP A 57 1.86 7.24 3.67
CA TRP A 57 1.66 8.04 2.46
C TRP A 57 0.46 8.98 2.53
N GLU A 58 -0.49 8.77 3.45
CA GLU A 58 -1.73 9.55 3.52
C GLU A 58 -1.47 11.03 3.80
N THR A 59 -0.50 11.33 4.67
CA THR A 59 -0.20 12.69 5.13
C THR A 59 0.93 13.35 4.35
N LYS A 60 1.56 12.62 3.42
CA LYS A 60 2.68 13.14 2.63
C LYS A 60 2.15 14.03 1.51
N ASP A 61 2.76 15.20 1.39
CA ASP A 61 2.64 16.00 0.19
C ASP A 61 3.57 15.42 -0.87
N ALA A 62 3.05 15.13 -2.06
CA ALA A 62 3.84 14.65 -3.19
C ALA A 62 4.97 15.63 -3.54
N ALA A 63 4.81 16.94 -3.33
CA ALA A 63 5.87 17.91 -3.57
C ALA A 63 7.01 17.86 -2.52
N SER A 64 6.78 17.22 -1.37
CA SER A 64 7.73 17.15 -0.25
C SER A 64 8.59 15.88 -0.22
N VAL A 65 8.34 14.93 -1.12
CA VAL A 65 9.09 13.67 -1.22
C VAL A 65 10.01 13.66 -2.45
N GLU A 66 10.97 12.74 -2.45
CA GLU A 66 11.86 12.51 -3.59
C GLU A 66 11.10 12.30 -4.90
N ALA A 67 11.68 12.74 -6.01
CA ALA A 67 11.02 12.79 -7.32
C ALA A 67 10.40 11.44 -7.74
N ASP A 68 11.06 10.33 -7.43
CA ASP A 68 10.63 8.97 -7.75
C ASP A 68 9.46 8.46 -6.89
N HIS A 69 9.16 9.11 -5.76
CA HIS A 69 8.05 8.77 -4.87
C HIS A 69 6.81 9.65 -5.06
N GLN A 70 6.92 10.79 -5.74
CA GLN A 70 5.81 11.74 -5.84
C GLN A 70 4.58 11.15 -6.53
N ASP A 71 4.81 10.37 -7.58
CA ASP A 71 3.74 9.68 -8.29
C ASP A 71 3.13 8.55 -7.45
N PHE A 72 3.96 7.83 -6.70
CA PHE A 72 3.46 6.81 -5.78
C PHE A 72 2.53 7.42 -4.72
N VAL A 73 2.88 8.58 -4.14
CA VAL A 73 2.01 9.31 -3.20
C VAL A 73 0.65 9.57 -3.84
N ARG A 74 0.63 10.12 -5.06
CA ARG A 74 -0.61 10.43 -5.79
C ARG A 74 -1.43 9.18 -6.07
N VAL A 75 -0.81 8.14 -6.60
CA VAL A 75 -1.45 6.85 -6.93
C VAL A 75 -2.02 6.21 -5.67
N TRP A 76 -1.24 6.15 -4.59
CA TRP A 76 -1.68 5.55 -3.34
C TRP A 76 -2.83 6.33 -2.72
N GLN A 77 -2.76 7.66 -2.63
CA GLN A 77 -3.85 8.49 -2.07
C GLN A 77 -5.13 8.42 -2.91
N ALA A 78 -5.02 8.29 -4.24
CA ALA A 78 -6.15 8.24 -5.15
C ALA A 78 -6.95 6.93 -5.05
N ALA A 79 -6.30 5.80 -4.78
CA ALA A 79 -6.93 4.48 -4.69
C ALA A 79 -7.90 4.36 -3.50
N GLU A 80 -8.93 3.52 -3.65
CA GLU A 80 -9.74 3.05 -2.53
C GLU A 80 -8.96 1.99 -1.74
N LYS A 81 -9.20 1.91 -0.43
CA LYS A 81 -8.60 0.89 0.44
C LYS A 81 -9.70 0.14 1.17
N ILE A 82 -9.64 -1.19 1.15
CA ILE A 82 -10.43 -2.05 2.01
C ILE A 82 -9.46 -2.74 2.97
N VAL A 83 -9.64 -2.49 4.26
CA VAL A 83 -8.77 -3.03 5.31
C VAL A 83 -9.53 -4.09 6.08
N TYR A 84 -9.10 -5.33 5.94
CA TYR A 84 -9.66 -6.46 6.65
C TYR A 84 -9.05 -6.56 8.05
N THR A 85 -9.86 -6.36 9.08
CA THR A 85 -9.41 -6.20 10.46
C THR A 85 -10.54 -6.37 11.47
N LYS A 86 -10.23 -7.05 12.58
CA LYS A 86 -11.11 -7.17 13.76
C LYS A 86 -10.75 -6.20 14.88
N THR A 87 -9.56 -5.62 14.81
CA THR A 87 -8.90 -4.90 15.91
C THR A 87 -8.76 -3.40 15.66
N LEU A 88 -8.56 -2.98 14.41
CA LEU A 88 -8.55 -1.56 14.05
C LEU A 88 -10.00 -1.06 13.99
N LYS A 89 -10.34 -0.06 14.80
CA LYS A 89 -11.72 0.42 14.95
C LYS A 89 -12.02 1.66 14.11
N THR A 90 -11.01 2.50 13.86
CA THR A 90 -11.14 3.75 13.11
C THR A 90 -9.86 4.01 12.33
N THR A 91 -9.96 4.86 11.30
CA THR A 91 -8.81 5.36 10.56
C THR A 91 -9.12 6.77 10.04
N THR A 92 -8.09 7.59 9.91
CA THR A 92 -8.18 8.91 9.28
C THR A 92 -7.80 8.90 7.80
N ALA A 93 -7.30 7.76 7.28
CA ALA A 93 -6.92 7.67 5.88
C ALA A 93 -8.14 7.76 4.97
N ARG A 94 -8.08 8.65 3.98
CA ARG A 94 -9.18 8.90 3.06
C ARG A 94 -9.44 7.66 2.19
N LYS A 95 -10.67 7.56 1.68
CA LYS A 95 -11.12 6.47 0.80
C LYS A 95 -10.85 5.07 1.37
N THR A 96 -10.98 4.92 2.69
CA THR A 96 -10.72 3.66 3.39
C THR A 96 -11.98 3.12 4.03
N ARG A 97 -12.28 1.84 3.80
CA ARG A 97 -13.33 1.07 4.47
C ARG A 97 -12.69 -0.03 5.32
N LEU A 98 -13.20 -0.22 6.53
CA LEU A 98 -12.80 -1.32 7.41
C LEU A 98 -13.82 -2.44 7.31
N GLU A 99 -13.36 -3.67 7.09
CA GLU A 99 -14.21 -4.86 7.00
C GLU A 99 -13.72 -5.94 7.98
N PRO A 100 -14.61 -6.69 8.65
CA PRO A 100 -14.19 -7.67 9.65
C PRO A 100 -13.54 -8.91 9.04
N ASP A 101 -13.98 -9.32 7.84
CA ASP A 101 -13.61 -10.58 7.19
C ASP A 101 -13.55 -10.41 5.66
N PHE A 102 -12.70 -11.21 5.00
CA PHE A 102 -12.57 -11.27 3.55
C PHE A 102 -13.29 -12.51 3.03
N ASP A 103 -14.30 -12.32 2.18
CA ASP A 103 -15.02 -13.40 1.50
C ASP A 103 -14.65 -13.44 0.01
N PRO A 104 -13.96 -14.47 -0.46
CA PRO A 104 -13.58 -14.63 -1.87
C PRO A 104 -14.62 -15.38 -2.72
N ALA A 105 -15.72 -15.85 -2.13
CA ALA A 105 -16.73 -16.69 -2.79
C ALA A 105 -17.66 -15.93 -3.73
#